data_AF-A0AAE8VVV0-F1
#
_entry.id   AF-A0AAE8VVV0-F1
#
_cell.length_a   1.000
_cell.length_b   1.000
_cell.length_c   1.000
_cell.angle_alpha   90.00
_cell.angle_beta   90.00
_cell.angle_gamma   90.00
#
_symmetry.space_group_name_H-M   'P 1'
#
loop_
_entity.id
_entity.type
_entity.pdbx_description
1 polymer ?
#
loop_
_entity_poly.entity_id
_entity_poly.type
_entity_poly.pdbx_seq_one_letter_code
_entity_poly.pdbx_strand_id
1 'polypeptide(L)'
;MTASVPESSLTWDDGVVVAIDQRALPHEYRLLRLETVGQLIEAIKDLAVRGAPAIGLAGALGVALSAHLHRSGVGGTGLDEQAVRDDAARLAEARPTAVNLAWGVRRALARIGSGPEAVLAEALAMLEEDAAVNRAAVRHAADLVETLAPNRRLRILTHCNTGRLATAAVGTALGTILELARRGRIEEVLVDETRPLLQGARLTAWELGEASVPYRLCVDSAAAALMSRGMVDLVLVGADRIAANGDTANKIGTYGLAVAAARHGIPFVVVAPESTWDRDLPDGSGIVVEDRGPGEVTGFAGVTVAPVGAAVHNPAFDVTPAELITALVSERGATRPGPALSPGRSDTGRSSDPQPTEIAALLTQFSDYPAPGVLFRDLAGLYAAPGMLARLAARVAREFDGCFDRVLAVESRGFVLGAALAASTGLPLTLARKPGKLPGPVYEAGYELEYGHDRLELQKGALAPDERVLCVDDVLATGGTLAATARLVALSGARVAGLVALVGLEGLGGAQRLSDHRLLTLCEVPA
;
A
#
# COMPACT_ATOMS: atom_id res chain seq x y z
N MET A 1 -11.87 33.31 24.49
CA MET A 1 -13.06 32.58 24.02
C MET A 1 -12.85 32.29 22.55
N THR A 2 -12.26 31.14 22.21
CA THR A 2 -12.13 30.71 20.82
C THR A 2 -13.53 30.30 20.36
N ALA A 3 -14.09 31.01 19.39
CA ALA A 3 -15.29 30.55 18.70
C ALA A 3 -15.02 29.11 18.22
N SER A 4 -15.94 28.19 18.49
CA SER A 4 -15.81 26.80 18.05
C SER A 4 -15.66 26.79 16.53
N VAL A 5 -14.52 26.31 16.03
CA VAL A 5 -14.31 26.18 14.59
C VAL A 5 -15.32 25.15 14.06
N PRO A 6 -16.04 25.44 12.96
CA PRO A 6 -17.02 24.52 12.39
C PRO A 6 -16.40 23.17 12.07
N GLU A 7 -17.15 22.08 12.30
CA GLU A 7 -16.72 20.72 11.96
C GLU A 7 -16.55 20.50 10.44
N SER A 8 -17.20 21.34 9.61
CA SER A 8 -17.11 21.29 8.16
C SER A 8 -16.36 22.48 7.57
N SER A 9 -15.58 22.25 6.53
CA SER A 9 -14.91 23.29 5.75
C SER A 9 -15.79 23.89 4.64
N LEU A 10 -16.94 23.26 4.37
CA LEU A 10 -17.97 23.70 3.41
C LEU A 10 -19.36 23.56 4.03
N THR A 11 -20.16 24.63 4.02
CA THR A 11 -21.55 24.62 4.51
C THR A 11 -22.47 25.45 3.62
N TRP A 12 -23.77 25.23 3.77
CA TRP A 12 -24.81 26.09 3.20
C TRP A 12 -25.39 26.98 4.31
N ASP A 13 -25.49 28.28 4.05
CA ASP A 13 -26.07 29.25 4.98
C ASP A 13 -26.97 30.21 4.20
N ASP A 14 -28.28 30.13 4.41
CA ASP A 14 -29.29 31.05 3.86
C ASP A 14 -29.07 31.51 2.41
N GLY A 15 -28.98 30.56 1.47
CA GLY A 15 -28.83 30.88 0.04
C GLY A 15 -27.39 31.08 -0.42
N VAL A 16 -26.40 30.98 0.47
CA VAL A 16 -24.98 31.14 0.13
C VAL A 16 -24.16 29.91 0.50
N VAL A 17 -23.09 29.69 -0.26
CA VAL A 17 -22.07 28.68 0.08
C VAL A 17 -21.04 29.33 0.98
N VAL A 18 -20.81 28.75 2.15
CA VAL A 18 -19.79 29.21 3.09
C VAL A 18 -18.62 28.23 3.08
N ALA A 19 -17.41 28.75 2.91
CA ALA A 19 -16.20 27.95 2.86
C ALA A 19 -15.07 28.58 3.71
N ILE A 20 -14.20 27.77 4.29
CA ILE A 20 -12.96 28.25 4.92
C ILE A 20 -12.00 28.70 3.81
N ASP A 21 -11.44 29.92 3.90
CA ASP A 21 -10.42 30.37 2.94
C ASP A 21 -9.07 29.69 3.22
N GLN A 22 -8.82 28.57 2.55
CA GLN A 22 -7.58 27.80 2.73
C GLN A 22 -6.33 28.54 2.26
N ARG A 23 -6.45 29.66 1.54
CA ARG A 23 -5.29 30.51 1.15
C ARG A 23 -4.81 31.37 2.31
N ALA A 24 -5.72 31.77 3.19
CA ALA A 24 -5.43 32.61 4.34
C ALA A 24 -4.77 31.83 5.49
N LEU A 25 -5.03 30.53 5.58
CA LEU A 25 -4.38 29.63 6.53
C LEU A 25 -2.86 29.50 6.24
N PRO A 26 -2.02 29.41 7.28
CA PRO A 26 -2.36 29.31 8.72
C PRO A 26 -2.49 30.66 9.44
N HIS A 27 -2.31 31.79 8.75
CA HIS A 27 -2.19 33.11 9.38
C HIS A 27 -3.52 33.68 9.85
N GLU A 28 -4.58 33.47 9.08
CA GLU A 28 -5.91 33.99 9.38
C GLU A 28 -6.97 32.91 9.12
N TYR A 29 -7.79 32.64 10.14
CA TYR A 29 -9.00 31.87 9.98
C TYR A 29 -10.13 32.81 9.55
N ARG A 30 -10.58 32.69 8.30
CA ARG A 30 -11.72 33.46 7.78
C ARG A 30 -12.63 32.60 6.93
N LEU A 31 -13.91 32.99 6.92
CA LEU A 31 -14.94 32.36 6.11
C LEU A 31 -15.22 33.21 4.87
N LEU A 32 -15.30 32.56 3.71
CA LEU A 32 -15.82 33.13 2.48
C LEU A 32 -17.33 32.89 2.44
N ARG A 33 -18.10 33.94 2.15
CA ARG A 33 -19.50 33.83 1.76
C ARG A 33 -19.57 33.97 0.25
N LEU A 34 -19.93 32.89 -0.43
CA LEU A 34 -19.96 32.77 -1.88
C LEU A 34 -21.42 32.83 -2.32
N GLU A 35 -21.81 33.99 -2.85
CA GLU A 35 -23.19 34.34 -3.20
C GLU A 35 -23.50 34.07 -4.67
N THR A 36 -22.46 33.83 -5.49
CA THR A 36 -22.60 33.57 -6.92
C THR A 36 -21.79 32.35 -7.36
N VAL A 37 -22.25 31.69 -8.42
CA VAL A 37 -21.52 30.58 -9.06
C VAL A 37 -20.12 31.02 -9.51
N GLY A 38 -19.99 32.26 -9.99
CA GLY A 38 -18.70 32.83 -10.38
C GLY A 38 -17.71 32.90 -9.21
N GLN A 39 -18.13 33.39 -8.04
CA GLN A 39 -17.28 33.42 -6.85
C GLN A 39 -16.82 32.03 -6.42
N LEU A 40 -17.70 31.02 -6.51
CA LEU A 40 -17.35 29.65 -6.18
C LEU A 40 -16.34 29.04 -7.16
N ILE A 41 -16.51 29.29 -8.47
CA ILE A 41 -15.54 28.88 -9.50
C ILE A 41 -14.16 29.46 -9.21
N GLU A 42 -14.07 30.75 -8.90
CA GLU A 42 -12.80 31.39 -8.57
C GLU A 42 -12.20 30.83 -7.27
N ALA A 43 -13.03 30.57 -6.25
CA ALA A 43 -12.58 29.93 -5.01
C ALA A 43 -11.97 28.53 -5.25
N ILE A 44 -12.50 27.76 -6.20
CA ILE A 44 -11.97 26.45 -6.60
C ILE A 44 -10.66 26.59 -7.38
N LYS A 45 -10.59 27.54 -8.33
CA LYS A 45 -9.40 27.78 -9.16
C LYS A 45 -8.21 28.30 -8.37
N ASP A 46 -8.45 29.25 -7.47
CA ASP A 46 -7.43 29.86 -6.62
C ASP A 46 -7.05 28.99 -5.41
N LEU A 47 -7.62 27.78 -5.32
CA LEU A 47 -7.38 26.83 -4.23
C LEU A 47 -7.82 27.31 -2.84
N ALA A 48 -8.78 28.24 -2.78
CA ALA A 48 -9.49 28.55 -1.52
C ALA A 48 -10.31 27.34 -1.06
N VAL A 49 -10.89 26.61 -2.01
CA VAL A 49 -11.50 25.28 -1.80
C VAL A 49 -10.67 24.26 -2.57
N ARG A 50 -10.14 23.26 -1.87
CA ARG A 50 -9.31 22.21 -2.47
C ARG A 50 -9.46 20.87 -1.76
N GLY A 51 -8.92 19.83 -2.40
CA GLY A 51 -9.13 18.44 -2.02
C GLY A 51 -10.20 17.82 -2.90
N ALA A 52 -9.94 16.63 -3.45
CA ALA A 52 -10.81 16.04 -4.47
C ALA A 52 -12.26 15.89 -3.97
N PRO A 53 -12.54 15.36 -2.76
CA PRO A 53 -13.91 15.28 -2.27
C PRO A 53 -14.53 16.65 -1.97
N ALA A 54 -13.79 17.57 -1.33
CA ALA A 54 -14.29 18.92 -1.02
C ALA A 54 -14.67 19.71 -2.27
N ILE A 55 -13.90 19.61 -3.36
CA ILE A 55 -14.23 20.25 -4.64
C ILE A 55 -15.49 19.62 -5.26
N GLY A 56 -15.68 18.30 -5.16
CA GLY A 56 -16.90 17.64 -5.63
C GLY A 56 -18.15 18.15 -4.90
N LEU A 57 -18.07 18.27 -3.58
CA LEU A 57 -19.14 18.80 -2.73
C LEU A 57 -19.39 20.29 -3.00
N ALA A 58 -18.33 21.06 -3.26
CA ALA A 58 -18.43 22.44 -3.74
C ALA A 58 -19.20 22.51 -5.07
N GLY A 59 -18.92 21.61 -6.01
CA GLY A 59 -19.68 21.50 -7.26
C GLY A 59 -21.18 21.30 -7.02
N ALA A 60 -21.55 20.38 -6.12
CA ALA A 60 -22.94 20.11 -5.77
C ALA A 60 -23.63 21.33 -5.13
N LEU A 61 -22.98 21.96 -4.15
CA LEU A 61 -23.47 23.21 -3.55
C LEU A 61 -23.53 24.36 -4.56
N GLY A 62 -22.66 24.38 -5.57
CA GLY A 62 -22.70 25.34 -6.66
C GLY A 62 -23.94 25.21 -7.54
N VAL A 63 -24.38 23.97 -7.82
CA VAL A 63 -25.65 23.74 -8.52
C VAL A 63 -26.83 24.15 -7.64
N ALA A 64 -26.78 23.87 -6.33
CA ALA A 64 -27.81 24.34 -5.39
C ALA A 64 -27.86 25.87 -5.30
N LEU A 65 -26.71 26.54 -5.30
CA LEU A 65 -26.59 28.00 -5.35
C LEU A 65 -27.20 28.57 -6.63
N SER A 66 -26.84 28.01 -7.78
CA SER A 66 -27.43 28.41 -9.06
C SER A 66 -28.95 28.22 -9.06
N ALA A 67 -29.44 27.08 -8.56
CA ALA A 67 -30.87 26.80 -8.48
C ALA A 67 -31.61 27.76 -7.53
N HIS A 68 -30.95 28.19 -6.45
CA HIS A 68 -31.48 29.22 -5.55
C HIS A 68 -31.57 30.59 -6.23
N LEU A 69 -30.53 31.00 -6.97
CA LEU A 69 -30.47 32.29 -7.66
C LEU A 69 -31.45 32.40 -8.84
N HIS A 70 -31.70 31.30 -9.54
CA HIS A 70 -32.54 31.26 -10.75
C HIS A 70 -33.98 30.76 -10.49
N ARG A 71 -34.47 30.93 -9.26
CA ARG A 71 -35.88 30.69 -8.93
C ARG A 71 -36.78 31.57 -9.80
N SER A 72 -37.85 30.98 -10.32
CA SER A 72 -38.81 31.63 -11.20
C SER A 72 -40.26 31.39 -10.75
N GLY A 73 -41.22 32.07 -11.39
CA GLY A 73 -42.65 31.94 -11.06
C GLY A 73 -43.10 32.73 -9.82
N VAL A 74 -44.42 32.90 -9.69
CA VAL A 74 -45.03 33.61 -8.55
C VAL A 74 -44.85 32.78 -7.28
N GLY A 75 -44.12 33.31 -6.29
CA GLY A 75 -43.82 32.61 -5.04
C GLY A 75 -42.54 31.76 -5.06
N GLY A 76 -41.73 31.81 -6.13
CA GLY A 76 -40.41 31.15 -6.18
C GLY A 76 -40.44 29.63 -6.31
N THR A 77 -41.56 29.07 -6.79
CA THR A 77 -41.79 27.62 -6.95
C THR A 77 -41.33 27.06 -8.29
N GLY A 78 -41.01 27.91 -9.27
CA GLY A 78 -40.45 27.54 -10.56
C GLY A 78 -38.93 27.67 -10.58
N LEU A 79 -38.30 27.17 -11.64
CA LEU A 79 -36.86 27.20 -11.83
C LEU A 79 -36.54 27.50 -13.30
N ASP A 80 -35.64 28.43 -13.57
CA ASP A 80 -35.03 28.54 -14.91
C ASP A 80 -33.98 27.42 -15.05
N GLU A 81 -34.42 26.26 -15.54
CA GLU A 81 -33.55 25.10 -15.67
C GLU A 81 -32.38 25.33 -16.64
N GLN A 82 -32.56 26.17 -17.66
CA GLN A 82 -31.51 26.40 -18.65
C GLN A 82 -30.36 27.19 -18.03
N ALA A 83 -30.67 28.25 -17.28
CA ALA A 83 -29.67 29.03 -16.57
C ALA A 83 -28.85 28.17 -15.59
N VAL A 84 -29.52 27.26 -14.87
CA VAL A 84 -28.85 26.32 -13.95
C VAL A 84 -27.95 25.33 -14.69
N ARG A 85 -28.38 24.82 -15.85
CA ARG A 85 -27.56 23.92 -16.68
C ARG A 85 -26.32 24.61 -17.24
N ASP A 86 -26.45 25.88 -17.63
CA ASP A 86 -25.32 26.69 -18.13
C ASP A 86 -24.29 26.95 -17.02
N ASP A 87 -24.75 27.29 -15.82
CA ASP A 87 -23.89 27.45 -14.64
C ASP A 87 -23.23 26.12 -14.21
N ALA A 88 -23.97 25.01 -14.27
CA ALA A 88 -23.44 23.68 -13.98
C ALA A 88 -22.32 23.28 -14.96
N ALA A 89 -22.48 23.58 -16.26
CA ALA A 89 -21.44 23.36 -17.25
C ALA A 89 -20.18 24.17 -16.94
N ARG A 90 -20.34 25.46 -16.57
CA ARG A 90 -19.22 26.33 -16.16
C ARG A 90 -18.51 25.82 -14.90
N LEU A 91 -19.26 25.30 -13.92
CA LEU A 91 -18.71 24.70 -12.71
C LEU A 91 -17.89 23.46 -13.01
N ALA A 92 -18.41 22.54 -13.82
CA ALA A 92 -17.72 21.30 -14.17
C ALA A 92 -16.38 21.56 -14.88
N GLU A 93 -16.30 22.60 -15.72
CA GLU A 93 -15.10 23.00 -16.46
C GLU A 93 -14.13 23.88 -15.65
N ALA A 94 -14.44 24.22 -14.40
CA ALA A 94 -13.58 25.11 -13.61
C ALA A 94 -12.17 24.53 -13.38
N ARG A 95 -12.07 23.20 -13.25
CA ARG A 95 -10.82 22.43 -13.17
C ARG A 95 -11.01 21.07 -13.86
N PRO A 96 -10.79 20.95 -15.18
CA PRO A 96 -11.15 19.77 -15.97
C PRO A 96 -10.50 18.45 -15.53
N THR A 97 -9.35 18.52 -14.84
CA THR A 97 -8.66 17.34 -14.29
C THR A 97 -9.27 16.84 -12.98
N ALA A 98 -10.12 17.63 -12.30
CA ALA A 98 -10.77 17.29 -11.05
C ALA A 98 -12.07 16.51 -11.30
N VAL A 99 -11.96 15.21 -11.50
CA VAL A 99 -13.12 14.33 -11.82
C VAL A 99 -14.25 14.39 -10.80
N ASN A 100 -13.93 14.60 -9.52
CA ASN A 100 -14.91 14.76 -8.44
C ASN A 100 -15.80 16.00 -8.61
N LEU A 101 -15.28 17.08 -9.20
CA LEU A 101 -16.04 18.30 -9.47
C LEU A 101 -17.21 18.01 -10.40
N ALA A 102 -16.89 17.43 -11.56
CA ALA A 102 -17.88 17.06 -12.56
C ALA A 102 -18.86 16.01 -12.02
N TRP A 103 -18.39 15.06 -11.21
CA TRP A 103 -19.26 14.09 -10.53
C TRP A 103 -20.28 14.78 -9.61
N GLY A 104 -19.82 15.69 -8.75
CA GLY A 104 -20.69 16.36 -7.79
C GLY A 104 -21.73 17.27 -8.46
N VAL A 105 -21.30 18.00 -9.50
CA VAL A 105 -22.19 18.79 -10.36
C VAL A 105 -23.26 17.90 -11.00
N ARG A 106 -22.87 16.79 -11.64
CA ARG A 106 -23.84 15.88 -12.31
C ARG A 106 -24.86 15.31 -11.33
N ARG A 107 -24.43 14.91 -10.14
CA ARG A 107 -25.29 14.29 -9.13
C ARG A 107 -26.35 15.28 -8.63
N ALA A 108 -25.97 16.50 -8.26
CA ALA A 108 -26.92 17.53 -7.86
C ALA A 108 -27.85 17.95 -9.04
N LEU A 109 -27.29 18.10 -10.24
CA LEU A 109 -28.04 18.50 -11.44
C LEU A 109 -29.11 17.48 -11.84
N ALA A 110 -28.92 16.18 -11.52
CA ALA A 110 -29.92 15.15 -11.77
C ALA A 110 -31.25 15.38 -11.04
N ARG A 111 -31.26 16.24 -10.00
CA ARG A 111 -32.45 16.58 -9.20
C ARG A 111 -33.17 17.83 -9.68
N ILE A 112 -32.66 18.52 -10.71
CA ILE A 112 -33.16 19.81 -11.16
C ILE A 112 -34.67 19.83 -11.48
N GLY A 113 -35.18 18.78 -12.13
CA GLY A 113 -36.60 18.68 -12.48
C GLY A 113 -37.54 18.48 -11.28
N SER A 114 -37.00 18.28 -10.08
CA SER A 114 -37.75 18.22 -8.82
C SER A 114 -37.73 19.56 -8.06
N GLY A 115 -37.15 20.61 -8.65
CA GLY A 115 -37.11 21.96 -8.08
C GLY A 115 -35.87 22.25 -7.22
N PRO A 116 -35.65 23.52 -6.87
CA PRO A 116 -34.44 23.98 -6.19
C PRO A 116 -34.26 23.39 -4.78
N GLU A 117 -35.34 23.09 -4.05
CA GLU A 117 -35.29 22.41 -2.75
C GLU A 117 -34.71 20.99 -2.87
N ALA A 118 -35.07 20.26 -3.93
CA ALA A 118 -34.59 18.90 -4.15
C ALA A 118 -33.10 18.88 -4.53
N VAL A 119 -32.64 19.89 -5.28
CA VAL A 119 -31.22 20.07 -5.59
C VAL A 119 -30.42 20.37 -4.33
N LEU A 120 -30.91 21.28 -3.48
CA LEU A 120 -30.27 21.60 -2.20
C LEU A 120 -30.24 20.37 -1.28
N ALA A 121 -31.36 19.66 -1.15
CA ALA A 121 -31.45 18.45 -0.33
C ALA A 121 -30.43 17.39 -0.77
N GLU A 122 -30.22 17.20 -2.07
CA GLU A 122 -29.20 16.28 -2.59
C GLU A 122 -27.78 16.75 -2.26
N ALA A 123 -27.48 18.05 -2.45
CA ALA A 123 -26.16 18.58 -2.14
C ALA A 123 -25.82 18.46 -0.64
N LEU A 124 -26.81 18.66 0.24
CA LEU A 124 -26.67 18.46 1.68
C LEU A 124 -26.54 16.97 2.03
N ALA A 125 -27.32 16.09 1.40
CA ALA A 125 -27.18 14.64 1.58
C ALA A 125 -25.79 14.15 1.17
N MET A 126 -25.22 14.68 0.09
CA MET A 126 -23.86 14.35 -0.33
C MET A 126 -22.79 14.74 0.70
N LEU A 127 -22.95 15.89 1.39
CA LEU A 127 -22.06 16.28 2.49
C LEU A 127 -22.15 15.29 3.66
N GLU A 128 -23.36 14.87 4.02
CA GLU A 128 -23.58 13.89 5.10
C GLU A 128 -23.03 12.50 4.75
N GLU A 129 -23.23 12.06 3.51
CA GLU A 129 -22.72 10.81 2.97
C GLU A 129 -21.18 10.79 2.98
N ASP A 130 -20.52 11.84 2.49
CA ASP A 130 -19.06 11.94 2.52
C ASP A 130 -18.53 11.86 3.96
N ALA A 131 -19.15 12.59 4.88
CA ALA A 131 -18.76 12.54 6.29
C ALA A 131 -18.96 11.14 6.90
N ALA A 132 -20.02 10.42 6.52
CA ALA A 132 -20.28 9.05 6.97
C ALA A 132 -19.26 8.04 6.42
N VAL A 133 -18.96 8.14 5.13
CA VAL A 133 -17.95 7.34 4.43
C VAL A 133 -16.57 7.55 5.06
N ASN A 134 -16.16 8.81 5.22
CA ASN A 134 -14.88 9.15 5.83
C ASN A 134 -14.78 8.68 7.28
N ARG A 135 -15.85 8.81 8.09
CA ARG A 135 -15.88 8.23 9.44
C ARG A 135 -15.68 6.72 9.44
N ALA A 136 -16.28 6.00 8.50
CA ALA A 136 -16.11 4.55 8.40
C ALA A 136 -14.69 4.16 7.99
N ALA A 137 -14.13 4.79 6.96
CA ALA A 137 -12.74 4.57 6.53
C ALA A 137 -11.74 4.88 7.65
N VAL A 138 -11.94 5.99 8.36
CA VAL A 138 -11.12 6.40 9.52
C VAL A 138 -11.14 5.36 10.63
N ARG A 139 -12.31 4.81 10.98
CA ARG A 139 -12.41 3.74 11.98
C ARG A 139 -11.64 2.49 11.55
N HIS A 140 -11.87 2.01 10.32
CA HIS A 140 -11.17 0.83 9.81
C HIS A 140 -9.65 1.03 9.77
N ALA A 141 -9.19 2.21 9.38
CA ALA A 141 -7.76 2.52 9.32
C ALA A 141 -7.15 2.59 10.72
N ALA A 142 -7.84 3.16 11.70
CA ALA A 142 -7.38 3.20 13.09
C ALA A 142 -7.30 1.78 13.68
N ASP A 143 -8.31 0.93 13.44
CA ASP A 143 -8.33 -0.46 13.89
C ASP A 143 -7.19 -1.28 13.25
N LEU A 144 -6.93 -1.07 11.95
CA LEU A 144 -5.78 -1.67 11.26
C LEU A 144 -4.46 -1.22 11.89
N VAL A 145 -4.27 0.08 12.14
CA VAL A 145 -3.03 0.60 12.73
C VAL A 145 -2.77 0.01 14.11
N GLU A 146 -3.81 -0.16 14.93
CA GLU A 146 -3.68 -0.83 16.24
C GLU A 146 -3.29 -2.31 16.13
N THR A 147 -3.69 -2.97 15.03
CA THR A 147 -3.28 -4.34 14.71
C THR A 147 -1.83 -4.41 14.22
N LEU A 148 -1.41 -3.48 13.36
CA LEU A 148 -0.05 -3.42 12.81
C LEU A 148 1.00 -3.04 13.88
N ALA A 149 0.62 -2.25 14.87
CA ALA A 149 1.52 -1.82 15.95
C ALA A 149 0.81 -1.82 17.32
N PRO A 150 0.62 -3.01 17.93
CA PRO A 150 -0.13 -3.15 19.16
C PRO A 150 0.60 -2.56 20.37
N ASN A 151 -0.17 -2.18 21.39
CA ASN A 151 0.31 -1.82 22.74
C ASN A 151 1.39 -0.72 22.87
N ARG A 152 1.48 0.22 21.91
CA ARG A 152 2.37 1.38 22.03
C ARG A 152 1.81 2.63 21.35
N ARG A 153 2.31 3.79 21.78
CA ARG A 153 2.13 5.05 21.06
C ARG A 153 3.05 5.06 19.83
N LEU A 154 2.61 5.72 18.76
CA LEU A 154 3.27 5.69 17.45
C LEU A 154 3.73 7.07 17.03
N ARG A 155 4.87 7.11 16.33
CA ARG A 155 5.32 8.26 15.56
C ARG A 155 4.88 8.07 14.12
N ILE A 156 3.83 8.78 13.72
CA ILE A 156 3.23 8.64 12.40
C ILE A 156 3.76 9.74 11.49
N LEU A 157 4.18 9.39 10.29
CA LEU A 157 4.49 10.37 9.25
C LEU A 157 3.31 10.48 8.27
N THR A 158 2.92 11.71 7.93
CA THR A 158 1.91 11.99 6.91
C THR A 158 2.37 13.04 5.91
N HIS A 159 1.71 13.06 4.75
CA HIS A 159 2.07 13.87 3.60
C HIS A 159 0.84 14.58 3.02
N CYS A 160 1.01 15.81 2.53
CA CYS A 160 -0.07 16.69 2.08
C CYS A 160 -1.06 17.04 3.20
N ASN A 161 -2.32 17.30 2.83
CA ASN A 161 -3.43 17.55 3.73
C ASN A 161 -4.63 16.69 3.33
N THR A 162 -5.09 15.91 4.28
CA THR A 162 -6.14 14.88 4.14
C THR A 162 -7.16 14.99 5.27
N GLY A 163 -7.25 16.17 5.89
CA GLY A 163 -8.20 16.46 6.96
C GLY A 163 -9.53 16.96 6.44
N ARG A 164 -10.31 17.60 7.32
CA ARG A 164 -11.63 18.16 6.95
C ARG A 164 -11.52 19.25 5.88
N LEU A 165 -10.36 19.89 5.78
CA LEU A 165 -10.08 20.89 4.75
C LEU A 165 -10.01 20.27 3.35
N ALA A 166 -9.74 18.95 3.23
CA ALA A 166 -9.66 18.26 1.94
C ALA A 166 -10.93 17.47 1.59
N THR A 167 -11.77 17.12 2.57
CA THR A 167 -12.96 16.26 2.39
C THR A 167 -14.29 16.93 2.73
N ALA A 168 -14.32 18.23 3.05
CA ALA A 168 -15.43 18.92 3.74
C ALA A 168 -15.54 18.58 5.23
N ALA A 169 -15.54 17.32 5.64
CA ALA A 169 -15.57 16.92 7.06
C ALA A 169 -14.70 15.69 7.33
N VAL A 170 -14.28 15.51 8.59
CA VAL A 170 -13.60 14.32 9.14
C VAL A 170 -12.16 14.11 8.62
N GLY A 171 -11.96 14.05 7.30
CA GLY A 171 -10.72 13.69 6.65
C GLY A 171 -10.57 12.17 6.42
N THR A 172 -9.50 11.80 5.72
CA THR A 172 -9.08 10.41 5.53
C THR A 172 -7.87 10.11 6.40
N ALA A 173 -6.64 10.22 5.88
CA ALA A 173 -5.42 9.88 6.62
C ALA A 173 -5.23 10.75 7.87
N LEU A 174 -5.47 12.07 7.76
CA LEU A 174 -5.44 12.96 8.92
C LEU A 174 -6.62 12.68 9.86
N GLY A 175 -7.80 12.34 9.33
CA GLY A 175 -8.92 11.86 10.15
C GLY A 175 -8.56 10.63 10.99
N THR A 176 -7.82 9.67 10.41
CA THR A 176 -7.27 8.50 11.09
C THR A 176 -6.28 8.90 12.18
N ILE A 177 -5.38 9.85 11.90
CA ILE A 177 -4.43 10.36 12.89
C ILE A 177 -5.15 11.02 14.07
N LEU A 178 -6.17 11.84 13.80
CA LEU A 178 -6.97 12.48 14.84
C LEU A 178 -7.75 11.45 15.67
N GLU A 179 -8.28 10.41 15.04
CA GLU A 179 -8.94 9.31 15.75
C GLU A 179 -7.96 8.50 16.62
N LEU A 180 -6.78 8.16 16.09
CA LEU A 180 -5.71 7.52 16.86
C LEU A 180 -5.25 8.40 18.03
N ALA A 181 -5.25 9.72 17.89
CA ALA A 181 -4.96 10.64 18.99
C ALA A 181 -6.02 10.56 20.09
N ARG A 182 -7.32 10.51 19.74
CA ARG A 182 -8.41 10.30 20.72
C ARG A 182 -8.29 8.94 21.43
N ARG A 183 -7.79 7.91 20.74
CA ARG A 183 -7.48 6.59 21.31
C ARG A 183 -6.20 6.55 22.14
N GLY A 184 -5.47 7.67 22.27
CA GLY A 184 -4.22 7.73 23.03
C GLY A 184 -3.05 6.99 22.35
N ARG A 185 -3.11 6.79 21.03
CA ARG A 185 -2.14 6.02 20.24
C ARG A 185 -1.05 6.85 19.58
N ILE A 186 -1.13 8.18 19.62
CA ILE A 186 -0.14 9.07 18.99
C ILE A 186 0.92 9.48 20.01
N GLU A 187 2.18 9.19 19.73
CA GLU A 187 3.32 9.82 20.41
C GLU A 187 3.57 11.20 19.81
N GLU A 188 3.67 11.24 18.48
CA GLU A 188 3.90 12.44 17.69
C GLU A 188 3.49 12.20 16.23
N VAL A 189 3.12 13.27 15.53
CA VAL A 189 2.93 13.28 14.07
C VAL A 189 4.07 14.05 13.40
N LEU A 190 4.80 13.38 12.50
CA LEU A 190 5.74 14.03 11.59
C LEU A 190 4.97 14.46 10.33
N VAL A 191 5.03 15.75 10.02
CA VAL A 191 4.29 16.34 8.91
C VAL A 191 5.29 16.82 7.87
N ASP A 192 5.25 16.25 6.68
CA ASP A 192 6.00 16.77 5.54
C ASP A 192 5.43 18.13 5.12
N GLU A 193 6.28 19.10 4.81
CA GLU A 193 5.84 20.44 4.41
C GLU A 193 4.97 20.41 3.15
N THR A 194 5.26 19.47 2.23
CA THR A 194 4.57 19.20 0.97
C THR A 194 4.77 20.32 -0.06
N ARG A 195 5.97 20.47 -0.61
CA ARG A 195 6.23 21.41 -1.70
C ARG A 195 5.47 21.02 -3.00
N PRO A 196 5.16 22.00 -3.87
CA PRO A 196 5.44 23.42 -3.71
C PRO A 196 4.40 24.20 -2.89
N LEU A 197 3.17 23.69 -2.75
CA LEU A 197 2.04 24.45 -2.20
C LEU A 197 1.98 24.49 -0.67
N LEU A 198 2.86 23.73 -0.01
CA LEU A 198 3.03 23.66 1.43
C LEU A 198 1.77 23.20 2.17
N GLN A 199 1.04 22.22 1.62
CA GLN A 199 -0.21 21.75 2.20
C GLN A 199 -0.03 21.21 3.62
N GLY A 200 1.04 20.45 3.86
CA GLY A 200 1.30 19.89 5.18
C GLY A 200 1.68 20.98 6.19
N ALA A 201 2.59 21.88 5.80
CA ALA A 201 3.00 22.99 6.66
C ALA A 201 1.89 23.99 6.97
N ARG A 202 1.02 24.29 6.01
CA ARG A 202 -0.01 25.32 6.15
C ARG A 202 -1.32 24.79 6.72
N LEU A 203 -1.74 23.60 6.31
CA LEU A 203 -3.09 23.10 6.63
C LEU A 203 -3.06 21.92 7.60
N THR A 204 -2.24 20.90 7.35
CA THR A 204 -2.17 19.72 8.25
C THR A 204 -1.65 20.11 9.62
N ALA A 205 -0.56 20.89 9.68
CA ALA A 205 -0.04 21.44 10.93
C ALA A 205 -1.07 22.32 11.66
N TRP A 206 -1.89 23.07 10.91
CA TRP A 206 -2.95 23.90 11.48
C TRP A 206 -4.07 23.06 12.09
N GLU A 207 -4.57 22.03 11.38
CA GLU A 207 -5.60 21.12 11.89
C GLU A 207 -5.10 20.31 13.11
N LEU A 208 -3.84 19.86 13.10
CA LEU A 208 -3.23 19.17 14.26
C LEU A 208 -3.06 20.10 15.46
N GLY A 209 -2.65 21.36 15.22
CA GLY A 209 -2.52 22.38 16.25
C GLY A 209 -3.86 22.72 16.90
N GLU A 210 -4.92 22.86 16.10
CA GLU A 210 -6.28 23.06 16.60
C GLU A 210 -6.73 21.88 17.48
N ALA A 211 -6.47 20.66 17.04
CA ALA A 211 -6.79 19.44 17.77
C ALA A 211 -5.85 19.16 18.97
N SER A 212 -4.86 20.02 19.22
CA SER A 212 -3.83 19.82 20.26
C SER A 212 -3.10 18.48 20.16
N VAL A 213 -2.92 17.96 18.93
CA VAL A 213 -2.16 16.73 18.68
C VAL A 213 -0.68 17.09 18.54
N PRO A 214 0.25 16.43 19.26
CA PRO A 214 1.68 16.72 19.15
C PRO A 214 2.20 16.46 17.73
N TYR A 215 2.85 17.45 17.13
CA TYR A 215 3.42 17.31 15.80
C TYR A 215 4.75 18.07 15.64
N ARG A 216 5.56 17.63 14.66
CA ARG A 216 6.73 18.34 14.15
C ARG A 216 6.68 18.42 12.64
N LEU A 217 6.97 19.60 12.12
CA LEU A 217 7.10 19.82 10.68
C LEU A 217 8.49 19.42 10.20
N CYS A 218 8.58 18.76 9.04
CA CYS A 218 9.82 18.49 8.35
C CYS A 218 9.74 18.89 6.89
N VAL A 219 10.89 19.28 6.32
CA VAL A 219 11.01 19.41 4.86
C VAL A 219 10.89 18.02 4.23
N ASP A 220 10.33 17.94 3.02
CA ASP A 220 10.02 16.66 2.36
C ASP A 220 11.26 15.75 2.25
N SER A 221 12.44 16.33 2.02
CA SER A 221 13.71 15.62 1.89
C SER A 221 14.26 15.03 3.20
N ALA A 222 13.68 15.38 4.35
CA ALA A 222 14.10 14.84 5.64
C ALA A 222 13.44 13.50 5.97
N ALA A 223 12.32 13.16 5.32
CA ALA A 223 11.49 11.99 5.65
C ALA A 223 12.30 10.69 5.72
N ALA A 224 13.09 10.39 4.68
CA ALA A 224 13.92 9.18 4.63
C ALA A 224 14.99 9.16 5.75
N ALA A 225 15.58 10.31 6.07
CA ALA A 225 16.55 10.42 7.16
C ALA A 225 15.90 10.16 8.53
N LEU A 226 14.68 10.66 8.75
CA LEU A 226 13.90 10.42 9.96
C LEU A 226 13.53 8.94 10.08
N MET A 227 13.11 8.29 8.98
CA MET A 227 12.89 6.85 8.94
C MET A 227 14.15 6.05 9.30
N SER A 228 15.31 6.43 8.75
CA SER A 228 16.58 5.75 9.03
C SER A 228 17.02 5.80 10.50
N ARG A 229 16.59 6.84 11.22
CA ARG A 229 16.85 7.05 12.65
C ARG A 229 15.80 6.38 13.53
N GLY A 230 14.91 5.60 12.92
CA GLY A 230 13.79 4.95 13.59
C GLY A 230 12.84 5.96 14.22
N MET A 231 12.65 7.14 13.64
CA MET A 231 11.73 8.19 14.14
C MET A 231 10.32 8.08 13.55
N VAL A 232 10.08 7.13 12.65
CA VAL A 232 8.79 6.88 12.01
C VAL A 232 8.43 5.42 12.24
N ASP A 233 7.24 5.17 12.76
CA ASP A 233 6.72 3.81 13.00
C ASP A 233 5.75 3.37 11.91
N LEU A 234 5.07 4.33 11.26
CA LEU A 234 4.04 4.08 10.26
C LEU A 234 3.83 5.32 9.40
N VAL A 235 3.54 5.13 8.12
CA VAL A 235 3.17 6.21 7.18
C VAL A 235 1.67 6.13 6.87
N LEU A 236 0.95 7.25 7.02
CA LEU A 236 -0.46 7.40 6.62
C LEU A 236 -0.60 8.50 5.58
N VAL A 237 -1.14 8.17 4.41
CA VAL A 237 -1.43 9.13 3.34
C VAL A 237 -2.85 8.96 2.80
N GLY A 238 -3.33 9.99 2.10
CA GLY A 238 -4.56 9.91 1.32
C GLY A 238 -4.29 9.41 -0.10
N ALA A 239 -5.31 9.53 -0.96
CA ALA A 239 -5.18 9.32 -2.39
C ALA A 239 -6.02 10.34 -3.16
N ASP A 240 -5.58 10.65 -4.38
CA ASP A 240 -6.38 11.39 -5.35
C ASP A 240 -7.11 10.43 -6.29
N ARG A 241 -6.44 9.34 -6.70
CA ARG A 241 -7.01 8.26 -7.52
C ARG A 241 -6.31 6.94 -7.24
N ILE A 242 -7.06 5.84 -7.25
CA ILE A 242 -6.52 4.48 -7.11
C ILE A 242 -6.96 3.64 -8.31
N ALA A 243 -6.02 3.05 -9.05
CA ALA A 243 -6.32 2.15 -10.16
C ALA A 243 -6.80 0.77 -9.67
N ALA A 244 -7.32 -0.07 -10.56
CA ALA A 244 -7.88 -1.38 -10.22
C ALA A 244 -6.87 -2.32 -9.53
N ASN A 245 -5.58 -2.25 -9.88
CA ASN A 245 -4.51 -3.03 -9.25
C ASN A 245 -4.05 -2.48 -7.88
N GLY A 246 -4.52 -1.29 -7.48
CA GLY A 246 -4.12 -0.62 -6.24
C GLY A 246 -3.04 0.46 -6.40
N ASP A 247 -2.52 0.69 -7.62
CA ASP A 247 -1.60 1.80 -7.87
C ASP A 247 -2.29 3.12 -7.52
N THR A 248 -1.61 3.90 -6.69
CA THR A 248 -2.21 5.07 -6.05
C THR A 248 -1.55 6.34 -6.55
N ALA A 249 -2.30 7.17 -7.25
CA ALA A 249 -1.90 8.54 -7.50
C ALA A 249 -2.22 9.41 -6.29
N ASN A 250 -1.20 10.11 -5.79
CA ASN A 250 -1.34 11.06 -4.68
C ASN A 250 -0.37 12.22 -4.86
N LYS A 251 -0.42 13.21 -3.96
CA LYS A 251 0.44 14.41 -4.01
C LYS A 251 1.91 14.04 -4.21
N ILE A 252 2.58 14.76 -5.12
CA ILE A 252 4.01 14.61 -5.42
C ILE A 252 4.84 14.56 -4.13
N GLY A 253 5.69 13.54 -4.01
CA GLY A 253 6.40 13.18 -2.78
C GLY A 253 5.92 11.86 -2.17
N THR A 254 4.69 11.43 -2.46
CA THR A 254 4.12 10.18 -1.90
C THR A 254 4.87 8.95 -2.34
N TYR A 255 5.23 8.84 -3.64
CA TYR A 255 6.03 7.72 -4.14
C TYR A 255 7.40 7.64 -3.48
N GLY A 256 8.11 8.78 -3.36
CA GLY A 256 9.41 8.83 -2.69
C GLY A 256 9.34 8.39 -1.23
N LEU A 257 8.25 8.75 -0.55
CA LEU A 257 7.97 8.33 0.81
C LEU A 257 7.71 6.82 0.93
N ALA A 258 6.95 6.25 -0.01
CA ALA A 258 6.70 4.81 -0.05
C ALA A 258 7.98 4.00 -0.30
N VAL A 259 8.85 4.47 -1.20
CA VAL A 259 10.18 3.88 -1.44
C VAL A 259 11.04 3.90 -0.16
N ALA A 260 11.08 5.03 0.54
CA ALA A 260 11.81 5.14 1.79
C ALA A 260 11.22 4.24 2.89
N ALA A 261 9.90 4.18 3.02
CA ALA A 261 9.21 3.34 3.99
C ALA A 261 9.52 1.85 3.75
N ALA A 262 9.41 1.39 2.49
CA ALA A 262 9.75 0.02 2.11
C ALA A 262 11.22 -0.33 2.41
N ARG A 263 12.16 0.58 2.12
CA ARG A 263 13.58 0.41 2.43
C ARG A 263 13.87 0.22 3.92
N HIS A 264 13.02 0.78 4.78
CA HIS A 264 13.16 0.73 6.24
C HIS A 264 12.18 -0.23 6.93
N GLY A 265 11.38 -0.99 6.16
CA GLY A 265 10.40 -1.93 6.71
C GLY A 265 9.27 -1.25 7.50
N ILE A 266 8.94 0.00 7.14
CA ILE A 266 7.89 0.79 7.78
C ILE A 266 6.58 0.58 7.01
N PRO A 267 5.47 0.23 7.69
CA PRO A 267 4.16 0.12 7.05
C PRO A 267 3.73 1.43 6.36
N PHE A 268 3.28 1.31 5.12
CA PHE A 268 2.76 2.41 4.31
C PHE A 268 1.28 2.19 4.02
N VAL A 269 0.41 3.01 4.60
CA VAL A 269 -1.04 2.83 4.55
C VAL A 269 -1.68 4.02 3.83
N VAL A 270 -2.51 3.71 2.83
CA VAL A 270 -3.32 4.69 2.11
C VAL A 270 -4.76 4.61 2.63
N VAL A 271 -5.34 5.74 2.99
CA VAL A 271 -6.74 5.85 3.42
C VAL A 271 -7.52 6.69 2.42
N ALA A 272 -8.49 6.09 1.75
CA ALA A 272 -9.31 6.75 0.75
C ALA A 272 -10.69 6.07 0.66
N PRO A 273 -11.77 6.81 0.33
CA PRO A 273 -13.08 6.22 0.12
C PRO A 273 -13.15 5.40 -1.19
N GLU A 274 -14.06 4.43 -1.30
CA GLU A 274 -14.22 3.61 -2.53
C GLU A 274 -14.45 4.46 -3.79
N SER A 275 -15.02 5.65 -3.65
CA SER A 275 -15.23 6.58 -4.76
C SER A 275 -13.92 7.11 -5.37
N THR A 276 -12.79 6.93 -4.69
CA THR A 276 -11.45 7.25 -5.20
C THR A 276 -10.89 6.15 -6.11
N TRP A 277 -11.50 4.95 -6.14
CA TRP A 277 -11.09 3.88 -7.05
C TRP A 277 -11.65 4.10 -8.46
N ASP A 278 -10.74 4.16 -9.43
CA ASP A 278 -11.01 4.18 -10.85
C ASP A 278 -10.86 2.75 -11.40
N ARG A 279 -11.98 2.02 -11.43
CA ARG A 279 -11.99 0.60 -11.85
C ARG A 279 -11.82 0.41 -13.35
N ASP A 280 -11.93 1.48 -14.12
CA ASP A 280 -11.72 1.47 -15.57
C ASP A 280 -10.23 1.57 -15.93
N LEU A 281 -9.39 2.03 -14.98
CA LEU A 281 -7.93 2.02 -15.11
C LEU A 281 -7.36 0.70 -14.55
N PRO A 282 -6.72 -0.15 -15.38
CA PRO A 282 -6.15 -1.41 -14.89
C PRO A 282 -4.98 -1.19 -13.93
N ASP A 283 -4.16 -0.17 -14.20
CA ASP A 283 -2.96 0.18 -13.45
C ASP A 283 -2.68 1.69 -13.46
N GLY A 284 -1.63 2.10 -12.76
CA GLY A 284 -1.26 3.51 -12.61
C GLY A 284 -0.70 4.17 -13.87
N SER A 285 -0.33 3.42 -14.92
CA SER A 285 0.26 3.99 -16.14
C SER A 285 -0.74 4.82 -16.96
N GLY A 286 -2.04 4.56 -16.79
CA GLY A 286 -3.12 5.32 -17.42
C GLY A 286 -3.48 6.62 -16.69
N ILE A 287 -2.88 6.90 -15.54
CA ILE A 287 -3.19 8.11 -14.76
C ILE A 287 -2.44 9.31 -15.37
N VAL A 288 -3.20 10.28 -15.88
CA VAL A 288 -2.65 11.54 -16.38
C VAL A 288 -2.27 12.44 -15.19
N VAL A 289 -0.98 12.71 -15.04
CA VAL A 289 -0.45 13.59 -13.99
C VAL A 289 -0.56 15.05 -14.43
N GLU A 290 -1.23 15.87 -13.62
CA GLU A 290 -1.32 17.33 -13.80
C GLU A 290 0.08 17.96 -13.66
N ASP A 291 0.57 18.65 -14.68
CA ASP A 291 1.78 19.49 -14.61
C ASP A 291 1.37 20.96 -14.45
N ARG A 292 1.93 21.64 -13.45
CA ARG A 292 1.50 22.97 -13.02
C ARG A 292 2.53 24.04 -13.38
N GLY A 293 2.09 25.30 -13.34
CA GLY A 293 2.93 26.43 -13.72
C GLY A 293 4.24 26.53 -12.91
N PRO A 294 5.34 27.01 -13.52
CA PRO A 294 6.66 27.10 -12.88
C PRO A 294 6.69 28.09 -11.70
N GLY A 295 5.72 29.01 -11.62
CA GLY A 295 5.65 30.03 -10.57
C GLY A 295 5.51 29.46 -9.15
N GLU A 296 4.90 28.28 -8.98
CA GLU A 296 4.74 27.64 -7.67
C GLU A 296 6.07 27.12 -7.11
N VAL A 297 6.99 26.75 -8.01
CA VAL A 297 8.32 26.26 -7.65
C VAL A 297 9.29 27.42 -7.54
N THR A 298 9.29 28.32 -8.51
CA THR A 298 10.22 29.46 -8.60
C THR A 298 9.89 30.62 -7.67
N GLY A 299 8.68 30.66 -7.10
CA GLY A 299 8.23 31.68 -6.18
C GLY A 299 7.50 31.12 -4.98
N PHE A 300 7.50 31.89 -3.89
CA PHE A 300 6.72 31.62 -2.70
C PHE A 300 6.25 32.95 -2.09
N ALA A 301 4.95 33.04 -1.74
CA ALA A 301 4.35 34.23 -1.13
C ALA A 301 4.66 35.56 -1.87
N GLY A 302 4.62 35.53 -3.21
CA GLY A 302 4.91 36.69 -4.05
C GLY A 302 6.39 37.03 -4.21
N VAL A 303 7.29 36.26 -3.62
CA VAL A 303 8.75 36.44 -3.70
C VAL A 303 9.35 35.37 -4.60
N THR A 304 10.14 35.78 -5.60
CA THR A 304 10.91 34.86 -6.44
C THR A 304 12.09 34.28 -5.64
N VAL A 305 12.20 32.95 -5.62
CA VAL A 305 13.22 32.20 -4.87
C VAL A 305 14.15 31.37 -5.77
N ALA A 306 13.91 31.37 -7.09
CA ALA A 306 14.76 30.73 -8.09
C ALA A 306 15.26 31.76 -9.12
N PRO A 307 16.34 31.47 -9.87
CA PRO A 307 16.79 32.33 -10.96
C PRO A 307 15.67 32.64 -11.98
N VAL A 308 15.61 33.88 -12.45
CA VAL A 308 14.65 34.31 -13.48
C VAL A 308 14.84 33.45 -14.74
N GLY A 309 13.74 32.89 -15.26
CA GLY A 309 13.74 32.05 -16.45
C GLY A 309 14.15 30.59 -16.21
N ALA A 310 14.31 30.16 -14.94
CA ALA A 310 14.56 28.75 -14.63
C ALA A 310 13.45 27.84 -15.19
N ALA A 311 13.84 26.82 -15.94
CA ALA A 311 12.95 25.74 -16.34
C ALA A 311 12.58 24.89 -15.12
N VAL A 312 11.35 24.38 -15.10
CA VAL A 312 10.77 23.67 -13.95
C VAL A 312 10.04 22.42 -14.43
N HIS A 313 10.19 21.34 -13.67
CA HIS A 313 9.24 20.23 -13.66
C HIS A 313 8.36 20.36 -12.41
N ASN A 314 7.04 20.48 -12.57
CA ASN A 314 6.11 20.66 -11.45
C ASN A 314 4.90 19.73 -11.56
N PRO A 315 5.12 18.39 -11.57
CA PRO A 315 4.01 17.45 -11.47
C PRO A 315 3.32 17.63 -10.12
N ALA A 316 2.00 17.78 -10.13
CA ALA A 316 1.20 17.93 -8.92
C ALA A 316 1.04 16.61 -8.15
N PHE A 317 1.27 15.48 -8.81
CA PHE A 317 1.05 14.13 -8.29
C PHE A 317 2.17 13.18 -8.74
N ASP A 318 2.35 12.08 -8.02
CA ASP A 318 3.09 10.90 -8.46
C ASP A 318 2.23 9.64 -8.25
N VAL A 319 2.67 8.53 -8.83
CA VAL A 319 2.00 7.23 -8.72
C VAL A 319 2.85 6.32 -7.84
N THR A 320 2.26 5.84 -6.75
CA THR A 320 2.84 4.83 -5.86
C THR A 320 2.38 3.44 -6.29
N PRO A 321 3.29 2.57 -6.73
CA PRO A 321 2.94 1.19 -7.08
C PRO A 321 2.34 0.42 -5.91
N ALA A 322 1.35 -0.42 -6.21
CA ALA A 322 0.66 -1.29 -5.26
C ALA A 322 1.63 -2.08 -4.35
N GLU A 323 2.74 -2.57 -4.89
CA GLU A 323 3.75 -3.36 -4.17
C GLU A 323 4.43 -2.64 -2.98
N LEU A 324 4.42 -1.30 -2.97
CA LEU A 324 4.98 -0.49 -1.89
C LEU A 324 3.93 -0.17 -0.81
N ILE A 325 2.66 -0.49 -1.05
CA ILE A 325 1.56 -0.17 -0.16
C ILE A 325 1.27 -1.37 0.74
N THR A 326 1.38 -1.17 2.04
CA THR A 326 1.07 -2.20 3.04
C THR A 326 -0.42 -2.50 3.10
N ALA A 327 -1.26 -1.46 3.01
CA ALA A 327 -2.71 -1.59 2.96
C ALA A 327 -3.37 -0.38 2.31
N LEU A 328 -4.46 -0.64 1.59
CA LEU A 328 -5.45 0.34 1.15
C LEU A 328 -6.67 0.22 2.06
N VAL A 329 -7.15 1.33 2.61
CA VAL A 329 -8.27 1.32 3.55
C VAL A 329 -9.39 2.23 3.06
N SER A 330 -10.59 1.67 2.96
CA SER A 330 -11.83 2.37 2.61
C SER A 330 -12.92 2.17 3.66
N GLU A 331 -14.08 2.76 3.42
CA GLU A 331 -15.29 2.53 4.21
C GLU A 331 -15.77 1.07 4.18
N ARG A 332 -15.23 0.23 3.27
CA ARG A 332 -15.52 -1.21 3.21
C ARG A 332 -14.53 -2.08 4.00
N GLY A 333 -13.43 -1.48 4.46
CA GLY A 333 -12.41 -2.18 5.24
C GLY A 333 -11.01 -1.97 4.68
N ALA A 334 -10.06 -2.69 5.26
CA ALA A 334 -8.68 -2.72 4.79
C ALA A 334 -8.46 -3.87 3.81
N THR A 335 -7.75 -3.61 2.73
CA THR A 335 -7.30 -4.60 1.75
C THR A 335 -5.80 -4.47 1.54
N ARG A 336 -5.14 -5.59 1.22
CA ARG A 336 -3.74 -5.59 0.81
C ARG A 336 -3.68 -5.57 -0.72
N PRO A 337 -3.08 -4.56 -1.36
CA PRO A 337 -2.93 -4.55 -2.80
C PRO A 337 -1.80 -5.51 -3.21
N GLY A 338 -2.16 -6.69 -3.75
CA GLY A 338 -1.21 -7.66 -4.31
C GLY A 338 -0.21 -8.28 -3.31
N PRO A 339 0.62 -9.26 -3.75
CA PRO A 339 1.52 -9.95 -2.83
C PRO A 339 2.58 -8.98 -2.28
N ALA A 340 2.74 -9.01 -0.97
CA ALA A 340 3.76 -8.31 -0.20
C ALA A 340 5.15 -8.38 -0.86
N LEU A 341 5.84 -7.25 -0.99
CA LEU A 341 7.29 -7.29 -0.95
C LEU A 341 7.71 -7.74 0.45
N SER A 342 8.16 -8.98 0.56
CA SER A 342 9.00 -9.39 1.69
C SER A 342 10.24 -8.50 1.73
N PRO A 343 10.66 -8.00 2.89
CA PRO A 343 11.80 -7.08 2.99
C PRO A 343 13.09 -7.84 2.61
N GLY A 344 13.50 -7.74 1.35
CA GLY A 344 14.64 -8.52 0.85
C GLY A 344 15.07 -8.21 -0.57
N ARG A 345 15.79 -7.09 -0.73
CA ARG A 345 16.76 -6.76 -1.82
C ARG A 345 16.22 -6.56 -3.24
N SER A 346 16.37 -5.31 -3.69
CA SER A 346 16.72 -4.85 -5.05
C SER A 346 16.33 -5.77 -6.22
N ASP A 347 15.17 -5.53 -6.83
CA ASP A 347 14.91 -6.00 -8.19
C ASP A 347 15.51 -5.01 -9.19
N THR A 348 16.80 -5.20 -9.49
CA THR A 348 17.35 -4.72 -10.75
C THR A 348 16.99 -5.72 -11.83
N GLY A 349 15.78 -5.60 -12.38
CA GLY A 349 15.43 -5.97 -13.75
C GLY A 349 15.74 -7.40 -14.22
N ARG A 350 15.26 -8.45 -13.55
CA ARG A 350 15.07 -9.79 -14.16
C ARG A 350 13.83 -10.51 -13.62
N SER A 351 12.66 -10.06 -14.02
CA SER A 351 11.35 -10.69 -13.81
C SER A 351 11.16 -11.96 -14.67
N SER A 352 11.99 -12.99 -14.47
CA SER A 352 11.67 -14.33 -14.98
C SER A 352 12.12 -15.44 -14.03
N ASP A 353 11.30 -16.46 -13.88
CA ASP A 353 11.62 -17.69 -13.15
C ASP A 353 12.90 -18.32 -13.72
N PRO A 354 13.84 -18.79 -12.87
CA PRO A 354 15.02 -19.49 -13.35
C PRO A 354 14.60 -20.71 -14.16
N GLN A 355 15.02 -20.73 -15.43
CA GLN A 355 14.72 -21.84 -16.33
C GLN A 355 15.58 -23.06 -15.94
N PRO A 356 15.09 -24.30 -16.12
CA PRO A 356 15.90 -25.50 -15.83
C PRO A 356 17.26 -25.50 -16.54
N THR A 357 17.33 -24.95 -17.75
CA THR A 357 18.59 -24.81 -18.52
C THR A 357 19.56 -23.81 -17.90
N GLU A 358 19.06 -22.71 -17.31
CA GLU A 358 19.86 -21.71 -16.58
C GLU A 358 20.46 -22.35 -15.31
N ILE A 359 19.65 -23.13 -14.59
CA ILE A 359 20.09 -23.85 -13.38
C ILE A 359 21.15 -24.89 -13.74
N ALA A 360 20.89 -25.72 -14.76
CA ALA A 360 21.82 -26.77 -15.21
C ALA A 360 23.18 -26.20 -15.65
N ALA A 361 23.18 -25.04 -16.33
CA ALA A 361 24.41 -24.39 -16.80
C ALA A 361 25.32 -23.89 -15.66
N LEU A 362 24.80 -23.72 -14.45
CA LEU A 362 25.55 -23.28 -13.28
C LEU A 362 26.05 -24.44 -12.40
N LEU A 363 25.70 -25.68 -12.76
CA LEU A 363 26.18 -26.87 -12.06
C LEU A 363 27.59 -27.21 -12.53
N THR A 364 28.51 -27.39 -11.58
CA THR A 364 29.85 -27.93 -11.88
C THR A 364 29.84 -29.43 -11.65
N GLN A 365 30.44 -30.19 -12.57
CA GLN A 365 30.44 -31.65 -12.53
C GLN A 365 31.81 -32.17 -12.09
N PHE A 366 31.83 -33.12 -11.16
CA PHE A 366 33.04 -33.80 -10.71
C PHE A 366 32.86 -35.31 -10.82
N SER A 367 33.62 -35.95 -11.70
CA SER A 367 33.65 -37.41 -11.81
C SER A 367 34.39 -38.05 -10.64
N ASP A 368 34.00 -39.28 -10.30
CA ASP A 368 34.64 -40.10 -9.27
C ASP A 368 34.67 -39.46 -7.87
N TYR A 369 33.66 -38.62 -7.56
CA TYR A 369 33.51 -37.95 -6.27
C TYR A 369 32.12 -38.19 -5.67
N PRO A 370 32.00 -38.49 -4.36
CA PRO A 370 33.09 -38.71 -3.40
C PRO A 370 33.78 -40.08 -3.56
N ALA A 371 33.32 -40.92 -4.49
CA ALA A 371 33.86 -42.24 -4.76
C ALA A 371 33.87 -42.56 -6.27
N PRO A 372 34.70 -43.51 -6.74
CA PRO A 372 34.75 -43.93 -8.15
C PRO A 372 33.38 -44.32 -8.70
N GLY A 373 33.08 -43.87 -9.93
CA GLY A 373 31.82 -44.12 -10.63
C GLY A 373 30.68 -43.14 -10.30
N VAL A 374 30.88 -42.20 -9.37
CA VAL A 374 29.87 -41.20 -9.01
C VAL A 374 30.13 -39.88 -9.73
N LEU A 375 29.11 -39.35 -10.40
CA LEU A 375 29.14 -38.04 -11.05
C LEU A 375 28.51 -36.98 -10.13
N PHE A 376 29.33 -36.30 -9.35
CA PHE A 376 28.86 -35.30 -8.40
C PHE A 376 28.45 -33.98 -9.09
N ARG A 377 27.30 -33.44 -8.71
CA ARG A 377 26.81 -32.12 -9.11
C ARG A 377 27.03 -31.12 -7.99
N ASP A 378 27.92 -30.17 -8.21
CA ASP A 378 28.17 -29.08 -7.27
C ASP A 378 27.24 -27.89 -7.55
N LEU A 379 26.62 -27.40 -6.47
CA LEU A 379 25.64 -26.31 -6.49
C LEU A 379 26.29 -24.95 -6.21
N ALA A 380 27.59 -24.88 -5.93
CA ALA A 380 28.26 -23.63 -5.55
C ALA A 380 28.08 -22.52 -6.59
N GLY A 381 28.05 -22.87 -7.89
CA GLY A 381 27.79 -21.92 -8.98
C GLY A 381 26.42 -21.23 -8.87
N LEU A 382 25.38 -21.93 -8.40
CA LEU A 382 24.06 -21.35 -8.16
C LEU A 382 24.09 -20.35 -7.00
N TYR A 383 24.85 -20.64 -5.95
CA TYR A 383 24.97 -19.76 -4.79
C TYR A 383 25.86 -18.55 -5.08
N ALA A 384 26.82 -18.69 -5.99
CA ALA A 384 27.68 -17.61 -6.45
C ALA A 384 26.98 -16.65 -7.43
N ALA A 385 25.96 -17.14 -8.17
CA ALA A 385 25.22 -16.34 -9.13
C ALA A 385 24.33 -15.28 -8.42
N PRO A 386 24.58 -13.97 -8.64
CA PRO A 386 23.83 -12.91 -7.97
C PRO A 386 22.32 -13.02 -8.22
N GLY A 387 21.54 -13.03 -7.14
CA GLY A 387 20.07 -13.08 -7.20
C GLY A 387 19.47 -14.45 -7.54
N MET A 388 20.27 -15.44 -7.93
CA MET A 388 19.78 -16.78 -8.30
C MET A 388 19.06 -17.46 -7.14
N LEU A 389 19.66 -17.48 -5.95
CA LEU A 389 19.04 -18.09 -4.76
C LEU A 389 17.69 -17.44 -4.40
N ALA A 390 17.59 -16.11 -4.52
CA ALA A 390 16.34 -15.39 -4.27
C ALA A 390 15.27 -15.72 -5.32
N ARG A 391 15.65 -15.80 -6.60
CA ARG A 391 14.74 -16.18 -7.70
C ARG A 391 14.25 -17.64 -7.56
N LEU A 392 15.12 -18.56 -7.14
CA LEU A 392 14.76 -19.95 -6.85
C LEU A 392 13.77 -20.05 -5.68
N ALA A 393 14.06 -19.36 -4.57
CA ALA A 393 13.16 -19.31 -3.42
C ALA A 393 11.79 -18.70 -3.79
N ALA A 394 11.78 -17.62 -4.55
CA ALA A 394 10.54 -16.99 -5.01
C ALA A 394 9.71 -17.91 -5.93
N ARG A 395 10.36 -18.70 -6.81
CA ARG A 395 9.69 -19.70 -7.65
C ARG A 395 9.02 -20.77 -6.81
N VAL A 396 9.72 -21.31 -5.80
CA VAL A 396 9.14 -22.29 -4.86
C VAL A 396 7.99 -21.70 -4.06
N ALA A 397 8.15 -20.47 -3.55
CA ALA A 397 7.11 -19.77 -2.80
C ALA A 397 5.81 -19.62 -3.61
N ARG A 398 5.92 -19.23 -4.89
CA ARG A 398 4.78 -19.15 -5.80
C ARG A 398 4.12 -20.50 -6.05
N GLU A 399 4.91 -21.54 -6.30
CA GLU A 399 4.38 -22.88 -6.60
C GLU A 399 3.57 -23.44 -5.41
N PHE A 400 4.00 -23.15 -4.18
CA PHE A 400 3.36 -23.63 -2.95
C PHE A 400 2.57 -22.55 -2.21
N ASP A 401 2.13 -21.49 -2.90
CA ASP A 401 1.45 -20.37 -2.25
C ASP A 401 0.19 -20.82 -1.50
N GLY A 402 0.03 -20.31 -0.26
CA GLY A 402 -1.04 -20.70 0.66
C GLY A 402 -1.08 -22.17 1.11
N CYS A 403 -0.12 -23.02 0.70
CA CYS A 403 -0.17 -24.47 0.91
C CYS A 403 0.56 -24.96 2.18
N PHE A 404 1.45 -24.15 2.76
CA PHE A 404 2.28 -24.55 3.90
C PHE A 404 2.41 -23.44 4.95
N ASP A 405 2.67 -23.85 6.18
CA ASP A 405 2.80 -22.98 7.36
C ASP A 405 4.26 -22.90 7.84
N ARG A 406 5.12 -23.83 7.42
CA ARG A 406 6.53 -23.92 7.84
C ARG A 406 7.42 -24.57 6.79
N VAL A 407 8.67 -24.09 6.72
CA VAL A 407 9.74 -24.72 5.92
C VAL A 407 10.55 -25.68 6.80
N LEU A 408 10.70 -26.92 6.37
CA LEU A 408 11.62 -27.90 6.96
C LEU A 408 12.80 -28.12 6.01
N ALA A 409 13.96 -27.57 6.35
CA ALA A 409 15.17 -27.68 5.53
C ALA A 409 16.00 -28.91 5.94
N VAL A 410 16.42 -29.67 4.94
CA VAL A 410 17.06 -30.97 5.10
C VAL A 410 18.56 -30.86 4.97
N GLU A 411 19.29 -31.09 6.07
CA GLU A 411 20.76 -31.13 6.14
C GLU A 411 21.49 -29.91 5.51
N SER A 412 22.81 -29.82 5.70
CA SER A 412 23.63 -28.63 5.47
C SER A 412 23.39 -27.89 4.15
N ARG A 413 23.03 -28.58 3.06
CA ARG A 413 22.81 -27.98 1.74
C ARG A 413 21.33 -27.61 1.48
N GLY A 414 20.37 -28.38 1.98
CA GLY A 414 18.95 -27.99 1.95
C GLY A 414 18.68 -26.72 2.77
N PHE A 415 19.52 -26.41 3.76
CA PHE A 415 19.44 -25.17 4.55
C PHE A 415 19.55 -23.91 3.69
N VAL A 416 20.30 -23.94 2.58
CA VAL A 416 20.53 -22.74 1.78
C VAL A 416 19.24 -22.29 1.11
N LEU A 417 18.57 -23.20 0.38
CA LEU A 417 17.28 -22.92 -0.25
C LEU A 417 16.16 -22.78 0.79
N GLY A 418 16.15 -23.63 1.81
CA GLY A 418 15.14 -23.58 2.87
C GLY A 418 15.18 -22.27 3.68
N ALA A 419 16.36 -21.77 4.03
CA ALA A 419 16.49 -20.48 4.72
C ALA A 419 16.12 -19.31 3.82
N ALA A 420 16.49 -19.36 2.52
CA ALA A 420 16.08 -18.34 1.56
C ALA A 420 14.54 -18.32 1.39
N LEU A 421 13.90 -19.49 1.33
CA LEU A 421 12.45 -19.62 1.22
C LEU A 421 11.71 -19.14 2.47
N ALA A 422 12.19 -19.52 3.65
CA ALA A 422 11.63 -19.05 4.91
C ALA A 422 11.75 -17.52 5.03
N ALA A 423 12.91 -16.96 4.67
CA ALA A 423 13.11 -15.51 4.65
C ALA A 423 12.22 -14.80 3.62
N SER A 424 12.00 -15.40 2.44
CA SER A 424 11.17 -14.79 1.39
C SER A 424 9.67 -14.90 1.68
N THR A 425 9.23 -15.87 2.47
CA THR A 425 7.80 -16.06 2.81
C THR A 425 7.43 -15.51 4.18
N GLY A 426 8.40 -15.22 5.04
CA GLY A 426 8.18 -14.84 6.42
C GLY A 426 7.72 -15.99 7.32
N LEU A 427 7.73 -17.23 6.83
CA LEU A 427 7.30 -18.41 7.58
C LEU A 427 8.44 -19.01 8.42
N PRO A 428 8.13 -19.72 9.52
CA PRO A 428 9.14 -20.35 10.36
C PRO A 428 10.01 -21.37 9.59
N LEU A 429 11.28 -21.44 9.98
CA LEU A 429 12.25 -22.44 9.51
C LEU A 429 12.56 -23.45 10.62
N THR A 430 12.46 -24.73 10.30
CA THR A 430 12.92 -25.84 11.13
C THR A 430 13.98 -26.64 10.35
N LEU A 431 14.95 -27.22 11.06
CA LEU A 431 16.03 -28.00 10.45
C LEU A 431 15.89 -29.49 10.78
N ALA A 432 15.90 -30.34 9.76
CA ALA A 432 16.18 -31.77 9.91
C ALA A 432 17.69 -31.98 9.78
N ARG A 433 18.29 -32.71 10.73
CA ARG A 433 19.75 -32.75 10.92
C ARG A 433 20.25 -34.19 10.99
N LYS A 434 21.50 -34.42 10.61
CA LYS A 434 22.21 -35.66 10.97
C LYS A 434 22.28 -35.88 12.49
N PRO A 435 22.45 -37.14 12.91
CA PRO A 435 22.40 -37.50 14.32
C PRO A 435 23.40 -36.79 15.21
N GLY A 436 22.96 -36.47 16.42
CA GLY A 436 23.78 -35.84 17.47
C GLY A 436 24.04 -34.34 17.24
N LYS A 437 23.27 -33.69 16.35
CA LYS A 437 23.38 -32.25 16.07
C LYS A 437 22.25 -31.41 16.69
N LEU A 438 21.21 -32.05 17.22
CA LEU A 438 20.07 -31.40 17.86
C LEU A 438 20.09 -31.62 19.38
N PRO A 439 19.73 -30.61 20.18
CA PRO A 439 19.63 -30.78 21.63
C PRO A 439 18.30 -31.44 22.02
N GLY A 440 18.33 -32.25 23.09
CA GLY A 440 17.13 -32.84 23.68
C GLY A 440 16.54 -34.03 22.90
N PRO A 441 15.29 -34.43 23.21
CA PRO A 441 14.65 -35.57 22.57
C PRO A 441 14.36 -35.32 21.07
N VAL A 442 14.57 -36.35 20.25
CA VAL A 442 14.39 -36.29 18.79
C VAL A 442 13.46 -37.39 18.29
N TYR A 443 12.82 -37.15 17.14
CA TYR A 443 12.35 -38.19 16.23
C TYR A 443 13.51 -38.59 15.31
N GLU A 444 13.56 -39.87 14.92
CA GLU A 444 14.59 -40.41 14.04
C GLU A 444 13.94 -41.14 12.86
N ALA A 445 14.49 -40.96 11.66
CA ALA A 445 14.11 -41.71 10.47
C ALA A 445 15.36 -42.08 9.66
N GLY A 446 15.60 -43.39 9.51
CA GLY A 446 16.68 -43.91 8.67
C GLY A 446 16.31 -43.96 7.19
N TYR A 447 17.29 -43.97 6.31
CA TYR A 447 17.14 -44.19 4.86
C TYR A 447 18.35 -44.90 4.25
N GLU A 448 18.12 -45.61 3.15
CA GLU A 448 19.17 -46.32 2.42
C GLU A 448 19.85 -45.37 1.41
N LEU A 449 21.18 -45.41 1.40
CA LEU A 449 22.04 -44.82 0.40
C LEU A 449 22.43 -45.88 -0.64
N GLU A 450 23.00 -45.48 -1.78
CA GLU A 450 23.60 -46.45 -2.72
C GLU A 450 24.68 -47.31 -2.06
N TYR A 451 25.37 -46.77 -1.05
CA TYR A 451 26.32 -47.49 -0.22
C TYR A 451 26.12 -47.12 1.27
N GLY A 452 25.25 -47.84 1.97
CA GLY A 452 25.09 -47.76 3.43
C GLY A 452 23.71 -47.30 3.92
N HIS A 453 23.61 -47.04 5.22
CA HIS A 453 22.41 -46.52 5.90
C HIS A 453 22.78 -45.22 6.62
N ASP A 454 21.98 -44.17 6.45
CA ASP A 454 22.12 -42.92 7.20
C ASP A 454 20.78 -42.57 7.85
N ARG A 455 20.76 -41.60 8.76
CA ARG A 455 19.54 -41.19 9.48
C ARG A 455 19.44 -39.69 9.64
N LEU A 456 18.20 -39.22 9.74
CA LEU A 456 17.87 -37.84 10.05
C LEU A 456 17.13 -37.76 11.38
N GLU A 457 17.40 -36.68 12.10
CA GLU A 457 16.78 -36.31 13.37
C GLU A 457 15.97 -35.03 13.22
N LEU A 458 14.84 -34.97 13.93
CA LEU A 458 14.01 -33.79 14.12
C LEU A 458 13.71 -33.63 15.61
N GLN A 459 13.92 -32.44 16.18
CA GLN A 459 13.67 -32.21 17.60
C GLN A 459 12.18 -32.38 17.92
N LYS A 460 11.85 -33.10 19.00
CA LYS A 460 10.45 -33.25 19.44
C LYS A 460 9.91 -31.88 19.86
N GLY A 461 8.72 -31.54 19.36
CA GLY A 461 8.08 -30.24 19.57
C GLY A 461 8.50 -29.15 18.58
N ALA A 462 9.38 -29.44 17.61
CA ALA A 462 9.78 -28.46 16.58
C ALA A 462 8.70 -28.20 15.53
N LEU A 463 7.69 -29.07 15.44
CA LEU A 463 6.51 -28.98 14.57
C LEU A 463 5.26 -29.11 15.43
N ALA A 464 4.24 -28.31 15.12
CA ALA A 464 2.93 -28.43 15.78
C ALA A 464 2.08 -29.53 15.11
N PRO A 465 1.17 -30.20 15.85
CA PRO A 465 0.21 -31.11 15.24
C PRO A 465 -0.60 -30.43 14.12
N ASP A 466 -0.87 -31.16 13.04
CA ASP A 466 -1.58 -30.72 11.83
C ASP A 466 -0.94 -29.55 11.03
N GLU A 467 0.21 -29.02 11.47
CA GLU A 467 0.95 -28.00 10.75
C GLU A 467 1.35 -28.49 9.35
N ARG A 468 1.18 -27.67 8.31
CA ARG A 468 1.50 -28.04 6.93
C ARG A 468 2.96 -27.68 6.63
N VAL A 469 3.78 -28.68 6.39
CA VAL A 469 5.24 -28.54 6.31
C VAL A 469 5.75 -28.77 4.90
N LEU A 470 6.46 -27.80 4.35
CA LEU A 470 7.15 -27.92 3.07
C LEU A 470 8.60 -28.37 3.31
N CYS A 471 8.96 -29.56 2.83
CA CYS A 471 10.30 -30.11 3.03
C CYS A 471 11.20 -29.74 1.86
N VAL A 472 12.38 -29.17 2.15
CA VAL A 472 13.30 -28.64 1.14
C VAL A 472 14.67 -29.30 1.28
N ASP A 473 15.13 -29.91 0.19
CA ASP A 473 16.47 -30.49 0.07
C ASP A 473 17.17 -29.96 -1.20
N ASP A 474 18.44 -30.29 -1.35
CA ASP A 474 19.27 -29.79 -2.44
C ASP A 474 19.21 -30.69 -3.69
N VAL A 475 19.39 -32.00 -3.54
CA VAL A 475 19.42 -32.96 -4.65
C VAL A 475 18.49 -34.15 -4.41
N LEU A 476 17.61 -34.43 -5.37
CA LEU A 476 16.81 -35.64 -5.45
C LEU A 476 17.54 -36.72 -6.27
N ALA A 477 18.27 -37.59 -5.57
CA ALA A 477 18.85 -38.80 -6.16
C ALA A 477 17.87 -39.99 -6.02
N THR A 478 18.10 -40.88 -5.07
CA THR A 478 17.20 -42.01 -4.78
C THR A 478 15.92 -41.61 -4.02
N GLY A 479 15.80 -40.37 -3.58
CA GLY A 479 14.68 -39.88 -2.76
C GLY A 479 14.69 -40.33 -1.28
N GLY A 480 15.72 -41.06 -0.84
CA GLY A 480 15.81 -41.58 0.53
C GLY A 480 15.74 -40.49 1.62
N THR A 481 16.49 -39.39 1.42
CA THR A 481 16.58 -38.27 2.37
C THR A 481 15.24 -37.55 2.55
N LEU A 482 14.58 -37.18 1.45
CA LEU A 482 13.25 -36.55 1.48
C LEU A 482 12.17 -37.51 2.01
N ALA A 483 12.25 -38.81 1.71
CA ALA A 483 11.34 -39.80 2.28
C ALA A 483 11.50 -39.94 3.80
N ALA A 484 12.74 -39.93 4.31
CA ALA A 484 12.99 -39.90 5.75
C ALA A 484 12.46 -38.62 6.39
N THR A 485 12.64 -37.48 5.73
CA THR A 485 12.11 -36.19 6.19
C THR A 485 10.58 -36.20 6.26
N ALA A 486 9.90 -36.71 5.23
CA ALA A 486 8.45 -36.87 5.24
C ALA A 486 7.97 -37.76 6.40
N ARG A 487 8.70 -38.84 6.72
CA ARG A 487 8.42 -39.67 7.90
C ARG A 487 8.61 -38.91 9.22
N LEU A 488 9.64 -38.06 9.34
CA LEU A 488 9.83 -37.23 10.53
C LEU A 488 8.67 -36.26 10.75
N VAL A 489 8.16 -35.64 9.67
CA VAL A 489 6.96 -34.80 9.72
C VAL A 489 5.76 -35.61 10.21
N ALA A 490 5.52 -36.79 9.65
CA ALA A 490 4.42 -37.65 10.07
C ALA A 490 4.53 -38.10 11.54
N LEU A 491 5.73 -38.47 12.01
CA LEU A 491 5.99 -38.86 13.40
C LEU A 491 5.75 -37.72 14.40
N SER A 492 5.89 -36.46 13.96
CA SER A 492 5.59 -35.28 14.78
C SER A 492 4.09 -34.95 14.88
N GLY A 493 3.24 -35.59 14.06
CA GLY A 493 1.81 -35.28 13.94
C GLY A 493 1.49 -34.14 12.98
N ALA A 494 2.50 -33.57 12.30
CA ALA A 494 2.34 -32.58 11.24
C ALA A 494 2.04 -33.25 9.87
N ARG A 495 1.69 -32.46 8.86
CA ARG A 495 1.34 -32.92 7.51
C ARG A 495 2.36 -32.44 6.49
N VAL A 496 2.76 -33.31 5.57
CA VAL A 496 3.64 -32.91 4.46
C VAL A 496 2.82 -32.14 3.42
N ALA A 497 3.10 -30.86 3.27
CA ALA A 497 2.49 -30.00 2.25
C ALA A 497 3.08 -30.23 0.85
N GLY A 498 4.35 -30.59 0.81
CA GLY A 498 5.10 -30.89 -0.40
C GLY A 498 6.56 -31.18 -0.12
N LEU A 499 7.24 -31.66 -1.15
CA LEU A 499 8.68 -31.94 -1.16
C LEU A 499 9.32 -31.13 -2.29
N VAL A 500 10.46 -30.52 -2.02
CA VAL A 500 11.19 -29.70 -2.98
C VAL A 500 12.65 -30.14 -3.03
N ALA A 501 13.16 -30.31 -4.24
CA ALA A 501 14.59 -30.45 -4.51
C ALA A 501 15.03 -29.40 -5.53
N LEU A 502 16.25 -28.87 -5.37
CA LEU A 502 16.81 -27.94 -6.34
C LEU A 502 17.12 -28.67 -7.66
N VAL A 503 17.82 -29.81 -7.57
CA VAL A 503 18.21 -30.64 -8.72
C VAL A 503 17.70 -32.07 -8.55
N GLY A 504 17.13 -32.66 -9.59
CA GLY A 504 16.77 -34.07 -9.66
C GLY A 504 17.71 -34.81 -10.60
N LEU A 505 18.09 -36.03 -10.21
CA LEU A 505 18.94 -36.91 -11.00
C LEU A 505 18.09 -37.99 -11.66
N GLU A 506 17.97 -37.90 -12.99
CA GLU A 506 17.19 -38.83 -13.78
C GLU A 506 17.78 -40.25 -13.73
N GLY A 507 16.93 -41.26 -13.63
CA GLY A 507 17.35 -42.67 -13.64
C GLY A 507 17.62 -43.30 -12.29
N LEU A 508 17.61 -42.54 -11.19
CA LEU A 508 17.85 -43.06 -9.83
C LEU A 508 16.58 -43.40 -9.02
N GLY A 509 15.39 -43.25 -9.64
CA GLY A 509 14.12 -43.70 -9.05
C GLY A 509 13.55 -42.80 -7.94
N GLY A 510 14.14 -41.63 -7.67
CA GLY A 510 13.73 -40.75 -6.57
C GLY A 510 12.31 -40.22 -6.68
N ALA A 511 11.91 -39.75 -7.86
CA ALA A 511 10.56 -39.25 -8.10
C ALA A 511 9.50 -40.35 -7.93
N GLN A 512 9.79 -41.58 -8.41
CA GLN A 512 8.90 -42.73 -8.27
C GLN A 512 8.73 -43.14 -6.81
N ARG A 513 9.80 -43.07 -6.00
CA ARG A 513 9.74 -43.38 -4.56
C ARG A 513 8.88 -42.40 -3.77
N LEU A 514 8.73 -41.16 -4.27
CA LEU A 514 8.01 -40.07 -3.60
C LEU A 514 6.66 -39.75 -4.27
N SER A 515 6.12 -40.67 -5.07
CA SER A 515 4.89 -40.46 -5.86
C SER A 515 3.65 -40.10 -5.03
N ASP A 516 3.63 -40.48 -3.75
CA ASP A 516 2.54 -40.20 -2.83
C ASP A 516 2.57 -38.75 -2.29
N HIS A 517 3.58 -37.97 -2.66
CA HIS A 517 3.75 -36.58 -2.24
C HIS A 517 3.76 -35.63 -3.44
N ARG A 518 3.27 -34.41 -3.23
CA ARG A 518 3.49 -33.31 -4.19
C ARG A 518 4.97 -32.96 -4.22
N LEU A 519 5.66 -33.32 -5.30
CA LEU A 519 7.09 -33.13 -5.48
C LEU A 519 7.36 -32.05 -6.53
N LEU A 520 8.26 -31.11 -6.21
CA LEU A 520 8.81 -30.14 -7.14
C LEU A 520 10.32 -30.31 -7.25
N THR A 521 10.80 -30.53 -8.47
CA THR A 521 12.22 -30.37 -8.81
C THR A 521 12.40 -29.11 -9.65
N LEU A 522 13.34 -28.22 -9.30
CA LEU A 522 13.55 -26.98 -10.06
C LEU A 522 14.31 -27.20 -11.38
N CYS A 523 15.12 -28.24 -11.45
CA CYS A 523 15.92 -28.66 -12.61
C CYS A 523 16.15 -30.19 -12.58
N GLU A 524 15.93 -30.88 -13.70
CA GLU A 524 16.26 -32.30 -13.87
C GLU A 524 17.53 -32.44 -14.73
N VAL A 525 18.46 -33.30 -14.32
CA VAL A 525 19.69 -33.60 -15.07
C VAL A 525 19.97 -35.11 -15.07
N PRO A 526 20.69 -35.65 -16.08
CA PRO A 526 21.11 -37.04 -16.05
C PRO A 526 21.99 -37.35 -14.82
N ALA A 527 21.76 -38.52 -14.21
CA ALA A 527 22.56 -39.04 -13.10
C ALA A 527 24.03 -39.26 -13.46
#